data_AF-A0A522FAN1-F1
#
_entry.id   AF-A0A522FAN1-F1
#
_cell.length_a   1.000
_cell.length_b   1.000
_cell.length_c   1.000
_cell.angle_alpha   90.00
_cell.angle_beta   90.00
_cell.angle_gamma   90.00
#
_symmetry.space_group_name_H-M   'P 1'
#
loop_
_entity.id
_entity.type
_entity.pdbx_description
1 polymer ?
#
loop_
_entity_poly.entity_id
_entity_poly.type
_entity_poly.pdbx_seq_one_letter_code
_entity_poly.pdbx_strand_id
1 'polypeptide(L)'
;KRPQAVNISTAPYPAFATDMQAQFMAMNSVAEGSSTIVETIFENRFMHVQELQRMGAQIQLNGNTAIINGVEKLTGAPVMATDLRASASLILAGLVADGETAVERIYHVDRGYERIEEKLSLLGADIKRVSER
;
A
#
# COMPACT_ATOMS: atom_id res chain seq x y z
N LYS A 1 9.79 11.00 11.73
CA LYS A 1 10.29 11.79 10.58
C LYS A 1 9.75 11.15 9.31
N ARG A 2 9.21 11.92 8.36
CA ARG A 2 8.66 11.36 7.11
C ARG A 2 9.80 10.85 6.21
N PRO A 3 9.59 9.76 5.44
CA PRO A 3 10.59 9.27 4.48
C PRO A 3 10.74 10.24 3.32
N GLN A 4 11.83 10.14 2.55
CA GLN A 4 11.96 10.87 1.28
C GLN A 4 11.31 10.06 0.16
N ALA A 5 10.64 10.73 -0.77
CA ALA A 5 10.00 10.06 -1.90
C ALA A 5 11.05 9.41 -2.82
N VAL A 6 10.76 8.22 -3.34
CA VAL A 6 11.68 7.47 -4.20
C VAL A 6 11.04 7.07 -5.51
N ASN A 7 11.78 7.25 -6.61
CA ASN A 7 11.37 6.80 -7.93
C ASN A 7 11.68 5.31 -8.10
N ILE A 8 10.73 4.57 -8.67
CA ILE A 8 10.83 3.12 -8.87
C ILE A 8 10.46 2.80 -10.32
N SER A 9 11.24 1.91 -10.93
CA SER A 9 10.86 1.24 -12.16
C SER A 9 11.06 -0.25 -11.95
N THR A 10 9.99 -1.03 -12.12
CA THR A 10 10.08 -2.48 -12.00
C THR A 10 10.85 -3.05 -13.18
N ALA A 11 11.48 -4.20 -13.01
CA ALA A 11 12.07 -4.96 -14.11
C ALA A 11 12.31 -6.41 -13.65
N PRO A 12 12.61 -7.35 -14.58
CA PRO A 12 13.01 -8.70 -14.19
C PRO A 12 14.21 -8.69 -13.24
N TYR A 13 14.31 -9.74 -12.41
CA TYR A 13 15.45 -9.92 -11.51
C TYR A 13 16.79 -9.79 -12.27
N PRO A 14 17.78 -9.03 -11.74
CA PRO A 14 17.94 -8.55 -10.37
C PRO A 14 17.42 -7.13 -10.08
N ALA A 15 16.67 -6.52 -11.01
CA ALA A 15 16.12 -5.19 -10.82
C ALA A 15 14.94 -5.19 -9.82
N PHE A 16 14.28 -4.04 -9.67
CA PHE A 16 13.23 -3.88 -8.66
C PHE A 16 12.03 -4.80 -8.94
N ALA A 17 11.69 -5.62 -7.95
CA ALA A 17 10.62 -6.60 -8.06
C ALA A 17 9.24 -5.91 -8.07
N THR A 18 8.45 -6.19 -9.11
CA THR A 18 7.05 -5.76 -9.24
C THR A 18 6.17 -6.17 -8.05
N ASP A 19 6.55 -7.21 -7.31
CA ASP A 19 5.87 -7.64 -6.07
C ASP A 19 6.00 -6.68 -4.89
N MET A 20 6.96 -5.75 -4.93
CA MET A 20 7.24 -4.79 -3.87
C MET A 20 6.72 -3.38 -4.19
N GLN A 21 6.24 -3.13 -5.41
CA GLN A 21 5.88 -1.78 -5.84
C GLN A 21 4.74 -1.20 -4.99
N ALA A 22 3.74 -1.99 -4.63
CA ALA A 22 2.53 -1.50 -3.95
C ALA A 22 2.85 -0.99 -2.54
N GLN A 23 3.72 -1.73 -1.84
CA GLN A 23 4.19 -1.37 -0.50
C GLN A 23 5.03 -0.09 -0.54
N PHE A 24 5.83 0.12 -1.59
CA PHE A 24 6.54 1.38 -1.79
C PHE A 24 5.60 2.52 -2.21
N MET A 25 4.52 2.24 -2.93
CA MET A 25 3.49 3.25 -3.22
C MET A 25 2.85 3.76 -1.93
N ALA A 26 2.52 2.86 -0.99
CA ALA A 26 2.00 3.24 0.33
C ALA A 26 3.02 4.11 1.10
N MET A 27 4.32 3.75 1.07
CA MET A 27 5.38 4.57 1.66
C MET A 27 5.47 5.96 1.00
N ASN A 28 5.53 6.01 -0.34
CA ASN A 28 5.61 7.24 -1.11
C ASN A 28 4.39 8.15 -0.90
N SER A 29 3.23 7.58 -0.58
CA SER A 29 2.00 8.33 -0.27
C SER A 29 2.13 9.21 0.98
N VAL A 30 3.05 8.89 1.90
CA VAL A 30 3.32 9.70 3.12
C VAL A 30 4.74 10.31 3.14
N ALA A 31 5.50 10.13 2.05
CA ALA A 31 6.86 10.63 1.93
C ALA A 31 6.92 12.15 1.68
N GLU A 32 8.08 12.77 1.89
CA GLU A 32 8.36 14.15 1.49
C GLU A 32 8.70 14.19 0.00
N GLY A 33 7.97 15.01 -0.77
CA GLY A 33 8.19 15.23 -2.19
C GLY A 33 7.27 14.42 -3.11
N SER A 34 7.63 14.41 -4.39
CA SER A 34 6.93 13.68 -5.46
C SER A 34 7.77 12.50 -5.93
N SER A 35 7.12 11.42 -6.32
CA SER A 35 7.75 10.23 -6.87
C SER A 35 6.97 9.64 -8.03
N THR A 36 7.66 8.80 -8.78
CA THR A 36 7.09 8.05 -9.90
C THR A 36 7.35 6.57 -9.72
N ILE A 37 6.32 5.74 -9.89
CA ILE A 37 6.43 4.29 -10.00
C ILE A 37 6.05 3.88 -11.42
N VAL A 38 6.98 3.25 -12.15
CA VAL A 38 6.76 2.70 -13.49
C VAL A 38 6.68 1.18 -13.39
N GLU A 39 5.55 0.61 -13.79
CA GLU A 39 5.33 -0.83 -13.82
C GLU A 39 5.54 -1.38 -15.24
N THR A 40 6.45 -2.33 -15.39
CA THR A 40 6.90 -2.86 -16.69
C THR A 40 6.66 -4.36 -16.84
N ILE A 41 6.24 -5.03 -15.77
CA ILE A 41 6.05 -6.49 -15.72
C ILE A 41 4.56 -6.85 -15.84
N PHE A 42 3.67 -6.09 -15.19
CA PHE A 42 2.23 -6.35 -15.21
C PHE A 42 1.41 -5.08 -15.44
N GLU A 43 0.82 -4.96 -16.63
CA GLU A 43 0.13 -3.72 -17.06
C GLU A 43 -1.04 -3.28 -16.15
N ASN A 44 -1.69 -4.21 -15.44
CA ASN A 44 -2.86 -3.94 -14.60
C ASN A 44 -2.57 -3.97 -13.07
N ARG A 45 -1.35 -3.62 -12.64
CA ARG A 45 -0.91 -3.79 -11.23
C ARG A 45 -1.22 -2.63 -10.28
N PHE A 46 -2.06 -1.68 -10.67
CA PHE A 46 -2.41 -0.50 -9.86
C PHE A 46 -3.81 -0.53 -9.22
N MET A 47 -4.39 -1.71 -9.03
CA MET A 47 -5.74 -1.86 -8.45
C MET A 47 -5.89 -1.25 -7.04
N HIS A 48 -4.81 -1.17 -6.27
CA HIS A 48 -4.80 -0.59 -4.92
C HIS A 48 -4.84 0.95 -4.90
N VAL A 49 -4.64 1.62 -6.03
CA VAL A 49 -4.57 3.09 -6.09
C VAL A 49 -5.87 3.75 -5.64
N GLN A 50 -7.02 3.21 -6.06
CA GLN A 50 -8.32 3.77 -5.68
C GLN A 50 -8.55 3.69 -4.16
N GLU A 51 -8.11 2.60 -3.53
CA GLU A 51 -8.22 2.42 -2.08
C GLU A 51 -7.27 3.35 -1.32
N LEU A 52 -6.03 3.54 -1.79
CA LEU A 52 -5.11 4.53 -1.23
C LEU A 52 -5.65 5.96 -1.39
N GLN A 53 -6.23 6.30 -2.55
CA GLN A 53 -6.88 7.60 -2.77
C GLN A 53 -8.07 7.81 -1.83
N ARG A 54 -8.81 6.75 -1.50
CA ARG A 54 -9.90 6.78 -0.52
C ARG A 54 -9.40 7.08 0.90
N MET A 55 -8.15 6.74 1.20
CA MET A 55 -7.43 7.13 2.41
C MET A 55 -6.76 8.52 2.31
N GLY A 56 -6.99 9.26 1.23
CA GLY A 56 -6.46 10.61 1.02
C GLY A 56 -5.10 10.69 0.30
N ALA A 57 -4.57 9.57 -0.24
CA ALA A 57 -3.34 9.61 -1.01
C ALA A 57 -3.51 10.39 -2.33
N GLN A 58 -2.51 11.20 -2.70
CA GLN A 58 -2.51 11.94 -3.96
C GLN A 58 -1.72 11.17 -5.02
N ILE A 59 -2.42 10.33 -5.77
CA ILE A 59 -1.85 9.48 -6.81
C ILE A 59 -2.55 9.77 -8.14
N GLN A 60 -1.77 9.92 -9.21
CA GLN A 60 -2.28 10.03 -10.58
C GLN A 60 -1.72 8.88 -11.43
N LEU A 61 -2.58 8.25 -12.23
CA LEU A 61 -2.19 7.19 -13.14
C LEU A 61 -2.11 7.71 -14.58
N ASN A 62 -1.04 7.36 -15.26
CA ASN A 62 -0.83 7.59 -16.69
C ASN A 62 -0.28 6.32 -17.33
N GLY A 63 -1.16 5.52 -17.94
CA GLY A 63 -0.81 4.20 -18.46
C GLY A 63 -0.24 3.30 -17.37
N ASN A 64 0.99 2.84 -17.55
CA ASN A 64 1.72 1.99 -16.61
C ASN A 64 2.56 2.79 -15.59
N THR A 65 2.33 4.10 -15.48
CA THR A 65 3.06 4.98 -14.57
C THR A 65 2.12 5.57 -13.52
N ALA A 66 2.52 5.50 -12.26
CA ALA A 66 1.89 6.19 -11.15
C ALA A 66 2.76 7.36 -10.70
N ILE A 67 2.18 8.55 -10.58
CA ILE A 67 2.80 9.75 -10.03
C ILE A 67 2.19 9.98 -8.64
N ILE A 68 3.03 10.01 -7.61
CA ILE A 68 2.61 10.09 -6.21
C ILE A 68 3.16 11.37 -5.60
N ASN A 69 2.28 12.23 -5.10
CA ASN A 69 2.64 13.38 -4.28
C ASN A 69 2.40 13.02 -2.82
N GLY A 70 3.47 12.95 -2.03
CA GLY A 70 3.34 12.51 -0.64
C GLY A 70 2.59 13.52 0.23
N VAL A 71 1.59 13.04 0.97
CA VAL A 71 0.78 13.84 1.89
C VAL A 71 1.31 13.74 3.32
N GLU A 72 0.94 14.69 4.19
CA GLU A 72 1.40 14.69 5.58
C GLU A 72 0.88 13.48 6.38
N LYS A 73 -0.39 13.13 6.16
CA LYS A 73 -1.07 11.99 6.77
C LYS A 73 -2.12 11.42 5.82
N LEU A 74 -2.36 10.12 5.95
CA LEU A 74 -3.55 9.47 5.42
C LEU A 74 -4.69 9.54 6.44
N THR A 75 -5.92 9.32 5.99
CA THR A 75 -7.10 9.19 6.86
C THR A 75 -7.60 7.75 6.81
N GLY A 76 -7.98 7.21 7.96
CA GLY A 76 -8.56 5.88 8.08
C GLY A 76 -9.86 5.76 7.30
N ALA A 77 -10.05 4.64 6.60
CA ALA A 77 -11.22 4.37 5.77
C ALA A 77 -11.46 2.85 5.63
N PRO A 78 -12.69 2.40 5.30
CA PRO A 78 -13.01 0.96 5.16
C PRO A 78 -12.61 0.39 3.79
N VAL A 79 -11.35 -0.04 3.59
CA VAL A 79 -10.76 -0.37 2.27
C VAL A 79 -10.94 -1.84 1.87
N MET A 80 -10.94 -2.14 0.57
CA MET A 80 -11.04 -3.51 0.06
C MET A 80 -9.71 -4.06 -0.47
N ALA A 81 -9.29 -5.21 0.05
CA ALA A 81 -8.20 -5.99 -0.53
C ALA A 81 -8.56 -6.53 -1.93
N THR A 82 -7.70 -6.28 -2.93
CA THR A 82 -7.89 -6.74 -4.33
C THR A 82 -6.95 -7.87 -4.75
N ASP A 83 -5.76 -7.94 -4.15
CA ASP A 83 -4.75 -8.96 -4.39
C ASP A 83 -3.76 -9.01 -3.22
N LEU A 84 -2.85 -9.99 -3.22
CA LEU A 84 -1.90 -10.21 -2.11
C LEU A 84 -1.05 -8.97 -1.79
N ARG A 85 -0.46 -8.31 -2.80
CA ARG A 85 0.49 -7.21 -2.60
C ARG A 85 -0.23 -5.89 -2.35
N ALA A 86 -1.36 -5.66 -3.06
CA ALA A 86 -2.29 -4.58 -2.76
C ALA A 86 -2.75 -4.61 -1.29
N SER A 87 -3.15 -5.78 -0.80
CA SER A 87 -3.64 -5.91 0.58
C SER A 87 -2.56 -5.56 1.61
N ALA A 88 -1.32 -6.02 1.40
CA ALA A 88 -0.21 -5.65 2.26
C ALA A 88 0.04 -4.13 2.25
N SER A 89 -0.08 -3.48 1.09
CA SER A 89 0.07 -2.02 0.98
C SER A 89 -1.00 -1.26 1.76
N LEU A 90 -2.24 -1.74 1.76
CA LEU A 90 -3.35 -1.13 2.49
C LEU A 90 -3.23 -1.30 4.01
N ILE A 91 -2.74 -2.45 4.46
CA ILE A 91 -2.41 -2.66 5.88
C ILE A 91 -1.34 -1.64 6.31
N LEU A 92 -0.26 -1.51 5.54
CA LEU A 92 0.82 -0.54 5.84
C LEU A 92 0.31 0.91 5.84
N ALA A 93 -0.54 1.28 4.89
CA ALA A 93 -1.18 2.59 4.84
C ALA A 93 -2.06 2.83 6.08
N GLY A 94 -2.81 1.81 6.52
CA GLY A 94 -3.65 1.89 7.72
C GLY A 94 -2.87 2.13 9.01
N LEU A 95 -1.66 1.55 9.12
CA LEU A 95 -0.79 1.74 10.29
C LEU A 95 -0.31 3.19 10.48
N VAL A 96 -0.33 4.01 9.43
CA VAL A 96 0.12 5.41 9.47
C VAL A 96 -1.01 6.42 9.26
N ALA A 97 -2.24 5.94 9.06
CA ALA A 97 -3.41 6.78 8.86
C ALA A 97 -3.93 7.33 10.18
N ASP A 98 -4.57 8.50 10.13
CA ASP A 98 -5.28 9.06 11.27
C ASP A 98 -6.69 8.46 11.38
N GLY A 99 -7.05 7.96 12.56
CA GLY A 99 -8.30 7.23 12.77
C GLY A 99 -8.20 5.73 12.47
N GLU A 100 -9.36 5.09 12.27
CA GLU A 100 -9.46 3.64 12.10
C GLU A 100 -9.54 3.24 10.63
N THR A 101 -8.73 2.26 10.22
CA THR A 101 -8.79 1.64 8.88
C THR A 101 -9.32 0.22 9.01
N ALA A 102 -10.47 -0.08 8.41
CA ALA A 102 -10.98 -1.44 8.28
C ALA A 102 -10.55 -2.01 6.93
N VAL A 103 -9.77 -3.09 6.92
CA VAL A 103 -9.36 -3.77 5.67
C VAL A 103 -10.24 -5.01 5.49
N GLU A 104 -11.09 -4.99 4.47
CA GLU A 104 -11.99 -6.09 4.13
C GLU A 104 -11.38 -7.02 3.08
N ARG A 105 -11.98 -8.21 2.89
CA ARG A 105 -11.56 -9.22 1.91
C ARG A 105 -10.13 -9.74 2.13
N ILE A 106 -9.76 -9.90 3.40
CA ILE A 106 -8.40 -10.29 3.83
C ILE A 106 -7.94 -11.69 3.37
N TYR A 107 -8.79 -12.50 2.74
CA TYR A 107 -8.39 -13.80 2.17
C TYR A 107 -7.23 -13.67 1.16
N HIS A 108 -7.06 -12.51 0.52
CA HIS A 108 -5.90 -12.24 -0.32
C HIS A 108 -4.59 -12.16 0.47
N VAL A 109 -4.61 -11.59 1.68
CA VAL A 109 -3.46 -11.49 2.59
C VAL A 109 -3.03 -12.89 3.04
N ASP A 110 -4.01 -13.72 3.42
CA ASP A 110 -3.78 -15.04 3.98
C ASP A 110 -3.07 -16.00 3.00
N ARG A 111 -3.14 -15.71 1.70
CA ARG A 111 -2.43 -16.46 0.65
C ARG A 111 -0.91 -16.29 0.68
N GLY A 112 -0.38 -15.28 1.36
CA GLY A 112 1.07 -14.98 1.32
C GLY A 112 1.67 -14.34 2.56
N TYR A 113 0.85 -13.93 3.53
CA TYR A 113 1.32 -13.47 4.83
C TYR A 113 0.62 -14.23 5.94
N GLU A 114 1.34 -15.14 6.57
CA GLU A 114 0.86 -15.88 7.74
C GLU A 114 0.78 -14.95 8.96
N ARG A 115 -0.42 -14.83 9.55
CA ARG A 115 -0.69 -14.13 10.83
C ARG A 115 -0.02 -12.75 10.88
N ILE A 116 -0.20 -11.97 9.81
CA ILE A 116 0.48 -10.67 9.65
C ILE A 116 0.11 -9.71 10.78
N GLU A 117 -1.14 -9.73 11.20
CA GLU A 117 -1.64 -8.91 12.30
C GLU A 117 -0.86 -9.19 13.58
N GLU A 118 -0.60 -10.45 13.90
CA GLU A 118 0.13 -10.80 15.13
C GLU A 118 1.59 -10.39 15.04
N LYS A 119 2.22 -10.61 13.88
CA LYS A 119 3.61 -10.20 13.65
C LYS A 119 3.76 -8.69 13.78
N LEU A 120 2.79 -7.92 13.29
CA LEU A 120 2.78 -6.46 13.41
C LEU A 120 2.43 -6.00 14.84
N SER A 121 1.48 -6.65 15.52
CA SER A 121 1.18 -6.36 16.93
C SER A 121 2.39 -6.61 17.83
N LEU A 122 3.19 -7.65 17.56
CA LEU A 122 4.45 -7.92 18.27
C LEU A 122 5.49 -6.81 18.06
N LEU A 123 5.39 -6.04 16.98
CA LEU A 123 6.21 -4.85 16.72
C LEU A 123 5.59 -3.57 17.30
N GLY A 124 4.44 -3.66 17.98
CA GLY A 124 3.75 -2.55 18.63
C GLY A 124 2.67 -1.88 17.78
N ALA A 125 2.27 -2.46 16.65
CA ALA A 125 1.15 -1.94 15.86
C ALA A 125 -0.20 -2.17 16.58
N ASP A 126 -1.07 -1.15 16.59
CA ASP A 126 -2.47 -1.30 16.98
C ASP A 126 -3.27 -1.87 15.80
N ILE A 127 -3.25 -3.19 15.69
CA ILE A 127 -3.92 -3.95 14.64
C ILE A 127 -4.56 -5.20 15.25
N LYS A 128 -5.76 -5.53 14.77
CA LYS A 128 -6.51 -6.71 15.21
C LYS A 128 -7.24 -7.32 14.03
N ARG A 129 -7.27 -8.65 13.96
CA ARG A 129 -8.19 -9.37 13.07
C ARG A 129 -9.51 -9.55 13.80
N VAL A 130 -10.60 -9.16 13.14
CA VAL A 130 -11.97 -9.32 13.66
C VAL A 130 -12.74 -10.28 12.74
N SER A 131 -13.59 -11.14 13.31
CA SER A 131 -14.54 -11.92 12.50
C SER A 131 -15.80 -11.11 12.29
N GLU A 132 -16.28 -11.02 11.05
CA GLU A 132 -17.67 -10.66 10.81
C GLU A 132 -18.55 -11.74 11.44
N ARG A 133 -19.42 -11.35 12.38
CA ARG A 133 -20.53 -12.18 12.84
C ARG A 133 -21.75 -11.90 12.00
#